data_AF-A0A4Q5UNH6-F1
#
_entry.id   AF-A0A4Q5UNH6-F1
#
_cell.length_a   1.000
_cell.length_b   1.000
_cell.length_c   1.000
_cell.angle_alpha   90.00
_cell.angle_beta   90.00
_cell.angle_gamma   90.00
#
_symmetry.space_group_name_H-M   'P 1'
#
loop_
_entity.id
_entity.type
_entity.pdbx_description
1 polymer ?
#
loop_
_entity_poly.entity_id
_entity_poly.type
_entity_poly.pdbx_seq_one_letter_code
_entity_poly.pdbx_strand_id
1 'polypeptide(L)'
;LMQNEEEVHLNGVMEKEEHFKHMYFCLAQLVPEQRKVVELFYIEGKCYNEITESTGIEWNKVRSFIQNGRRNLKICMDKQMSIN
;
A
#
# COMPACT_ATOMS: atom_id res chain seq x y z
N LEU A 1 17.74 0.31 35.34
CA LEU A 1 17.25 1.04 34.15
C LEU A 1 17.07 0.04 33.02
N MET A 2 15.94 -0.66 33.00
CA MET A 2 15.57 -1.65 31.96
C MET A 2 14.15 -1.40 31.41
N GLN A 3 13.37 -0.51 32.02
CA GLN A 3 11.98 -0.24 31.62
C GLN A 3 11.84 0.62 30.35
N ASN A 4 12.92 1.23 29.84
CA ASN A 4 12.84 2.15 28.70
C ASN A 4 13.01 1.49 27.32
N GLU A 5 13.66 0.32 27.20
CA GLU A 5 13.84 -0.34 25.89
C GLU A 5 12.57 -1.06 25.43
N GLU A 6 11.84 -1.70 26.35
CA GLU A 6 10.59 -2.40 26.04
C GLU A 6 9.45 -1.43 25.66
N GLU A 7 9.34 -0.26 26.32
CA GLU A 7 8.35 0.76 25.96
C GLU A 7 8.60 1.37 24.58
N VAL A 8 9.86 1.66 24.23
CA VAL A 8 10.23 2.19 22.90
C VAL A 8 9.93 1.16 21.80
N HIS A 9 10.20 -0.12 22.05
CA HIS A 9 9.87 -1.20 21.12
C HIS A 9 8.35 -1.33 20.92
N LEU A 10 7.56 -1.26 22.00
CA LEU A 10 6.10 -1.37 21.93
C LEU A 10 5.47 -0.20 21.16
N ASN A 11 5.92 1.03 21.40
CA ASN A 11 5.47 2.21 20.65
C ASN A 11 5.74 2.05 19.15
N GLY A 12 6.95 1.60 18.78
CA GLY A 12 7.29 1.35 17.37
C GLY A 12 6.46 0.24 16.71
N VAL A 13 5.99 -0.76 17.48
CA VAL A 13 5.06 -1.79 16.97
C VAL A 13 3.67 -1.21 16.75
N MET A 14 3.16 -0.40 17.69
CA MET A 14 1.85 0.25 17.58
C MET A 14 1.79 1.22 16.40
N GLU A 15 2.82 2.03 16.19
CA GLU A 15 2.91 2.94 15.04
C GLU A 15 2.90 2.20 13.70
N LYS A 16 3.61 1.07 13.62
CA LYS A 16 3.58 0.21 12.42
C LYS A 16 2.19 -0.37 12.16
N GLU A 17 1.52 -0.86 13.19
CA GLU A 17 0.16 -1.41 13.06
C GLU A 17 -0.82 -0.35 12.54
N GLU A 18 -0.73 0.87 13.06
CA GLU A 18 -1.55 2.00 12.61
C GLU A 18 -1.26 2.38 11.15
N HIS A 19 0.02 2.43 10.77
CA HIS A 19 0.41 2.63 9.37
C HIS A 19 -0.14 1.54 8.45
N PHE A 20 -0.15 0.27 8.88
CA PHE A 20 -0.76 -0.81 8.10
C PHE A 20 -2.27 -0.63 7.97
N LYS A 21 -2.99 -0.24 9.03
CA LYS A 21 -4.43 0.04 8.98
C LYS A 21 -4.76 1.14 7.97
N HIS A 22 -4.02 2.25 8.01
CA HIS A 22 -4.15 3.33 7.01
C HIS A 22 -3.88 2.84 5.59
N MET A 23 -2.83 2.02 5.39
CA MET A 23 -2.51 1.46 4.08
C MET A 23 -3.65 0.58 3.54
N TYR A 24 -4.19 -0.33 4.36
CA TYR A 24 -5.32 -1.18 3.96
C TYR A 24 -6.56 -0.35 3.65
N PHE A 25 -6.87 0.67 4.46
CA PHE A 25 -7.95 1.60 4.19
C PHE A 25 -7.77 2.30 2.83
N CYS A 26 -6.58 2.83 2.56
CA CYS A 26 -6.28 3.55 1.32
C CYS A 26 -6.28 2.64 0.08
N LEU A 27 -5.79 1.40 0.19
CA LEU A 27 -5.89 0.39 -0.88
C LEU A 27 -7.36 0.11 -1.22
N ALA A 28 -8.24 0.01 -0.21
CA ALA A 28 -9.66 -0.23 -0.40
C ALA A 28 -10.38 0.91 -1.16
N GLN A 29 -9.82 2.12 -1.19
CA GLN A 29 -10.37 3.26 -1.94
C GLN A 29 -10.04 3.24 -3.44
N LEU A 30 -9.09 2.41 -3.87
CA LEU A 30 -8.79 2.25 -5.29
C LEU A 30 -9.90 1.48 -6.00
N VAL A 31 -10.13 1.79 -7.27
CA VAL A 31 -11.06 1.00 -8.09
C VAL A 31 -10.59 -0.46 -8.16
N PRO A 32 -11.49 -1.46 -8.21
CA PRO A 32 -11.14 -2.86 -7.97
C PRO A 32 -10.00 -3.41 -8.85
N GLU A 33 -10.01 -3.11 -10.15
CA GLU A 33 -8.94 -3.54 -11.07
C GLU A 33 -7.59 -2.90 -10.72
N GLN A 34 -7.59 -1.61 -10.41
CA GLN A 34 -6.37 -0.90 -10.03
C GLN A 34 -5.83 -1.43 -8.70
N ARG A 35 -6.70 -1.66 -7.71
CA ARG A 35 -6.31 -2.27 -6.43
C ARG A 35 -5.60 -3.61 -6.67
N LYS A 36 -6.20 -4.48 -7.48
CA LYS A 36 -5.61 -5.80 -7.78
C LYS A 36 -4.22 -5.67 -8.41
N VAL A 37 -4.05 -4.77 -9.38
CA VAL A 37 -2.74 -4.53 -10.02
C VAL A 37 -1.72 -3.96 -9.03
N VAL A 38 -2.12 -3.04 -8.16
CA VAL A 38 -1.25 -2.43 -7.15
C VAL A 38 -0.81 -3.46 -6.09
N GLU A 39 -1.70 -4.33 -5.65
CA GLU A 39 -1.39 -5.45 -4.73
C GLU A 39 -0.40 -6.42 -5.37
N LEU A 40 -0.66 -6.85 -6.62
CA LEU A 40 0.24 -7.75 -7.35
C LEU A 40 1.66 -7.15 -7.49
N PHE A 41 1.76 -5.85 -7.75
CA PHE A 41 3.05 -5.20 -7.94
C PHE A 41 3.81 -4.95 -6.63
N TYR A 42 3.17 -4.34 -5.63
CA TYR A 42 3.86 -3.90 -4.41
C TYR A 42 3.89 -4.94 -3.29
N ILE A 43 2.90 -5.83 -3.22
CA ILE A 43 2.77 -6.83 -2.15
C ILE A 43 3.30 -8.18 -2.65
N GLU A 44 2.85 -8.61 -3.84
CA GLU A 44 3.29 -9.89 -4.42
C GLU A 44 4.60 -9.76 -5.24
N GLY A 45 5.09 -8.54 -5.49
CA GLY A 45 6.38 -8.30 -6.15
C GLY A 45 6.42 -8.64 -7.65
N LYS A 46 5.27 -8.80 -8.31
CA LYS A 46 5.19 -9.17 -9.73
C LYS A 46 5.59 -8.03 -10.64
N CYS A 47 6.33 -8.34 -11.70
CA CYS A 47 6.64 -7.37 -12.76
C CYS A 47 5.43 -7.13 -13.68
N TYR A 48 5.52 -6.13 -14.55
CA TYR A 48 4.39 -5.77 -15.42
C TYR A 48 3.95 -6.93 -16.32
N ASN A 49 4.90 -7.69 -16.86
CA ASN A 49 4.59 -8.81 -17.77
C ASN A 49 3.82 -9.93 -17.05
N GLU A 50 4.27 -10.33 -15.86
CA GLU A 50 3.58 -11.33 -15.03
C GLU A 50 2.15 -10.89 -14.66
N ILE A 51 1.96 -9.59 -14.40
CA ILE A 51 0.61 -9.03 -14.14
C ILE A 51 -0.23 -9.08 -15.41
N THR A 52 0.32 -8.68 -16.54
CA THR A 52 -0.36 -8.71 -17.86
C THR A 52 -0.83 -10.14 -18.17
N GLU A 53 0.07 -11.11 -18.04
CA GLU A 53 -0.20 -12.53 -18.32
C GLU A 53 -1.22 -13.14 -17.35
N SER A 54 -1.12 -12.84 -16.05
CA SER A 54 -2.01 -13.45 -15.04
C SER A 54 -3.40 -12.81 -14.95
N THR A 55 -3.56 -11.56 -15.40
CA THR A 55 -4.84 -10.82 -15.29
C THR A 55 -5.51 -10.55 -16.63
N GLY A 56 -4.79 -10.66 -17.75
CA GLY A 56 -5.27 -10.24 -19.07
C GLY A 56 -5.39 -8.72 -19.24
N ILE A 57 -4.93 -7.92 -18.27
CA ILE A 57 -4.95 -6.46 -18.36
C ILE A 57 -3.80 -6.01 -19.26
N GLU A 58 -4.11 -5.22 -20.28
CA GLU A 58 -3.11 -4.63 -21.19
C GLU A 58 -1.96 -3.92 -20.48
N TRP A 59 -0.73 -4.11 -20.97
CA TRP A 59 0.50 -3.63 -20.34
C TRP A 59 0.46 -2.11 -20.03
N ASN A 60 -0.05 -1.30 -20.96
CA ASN A 60 -0.17 0.15 -20.78
C ASN A 60 -1.15 0.51 -19.64
N LYS A 61 -2.21 -0.29 -19.48
CA LYS A 61 -3.19 -0.14 -18.41
C LYS A 61 -2.60 -0.59 -17.07
N VAL A 62 -1.84 -1.68 -17.03
CA VAL A 62 -1.05 -2.09 -15.85
C VAL A 62 -0.12 -0.95 -15.39
N ARG A 63 0.66 -0.38 -16.31
CA ARG A 63 1.56 0.74 -16.00
C ARG A 63 0.80 1.95 -15.44
N SER A 64 -0.30 2.34 -16.09
CA SER A 64 -1.14 3.46 -15.65
C SER A 64 -1.75 3.20 -14.26
N PHE A 65 -2.23 1.98 -14.01
CA PHE A 65 -2.79 1.58 -12.72
C PHE A 65 -1.76 1.66 -11.60
N ILE A 66 -0.53 1.20 -11.81
CA ILE A 66 0.54 1.28 -10.81
C ILE A 66 0.92 2.75 -10.53
N GLN A 67 1.14 3.54 -11.59
CA GLN A 67 1.53 4.94 -11.46
C GLN A 67 0.47 5.77 -10.73
N ASN A 68 -0.78 5.69 -11.17
CA ASN A 68 -1.90 6.41 -10.56
C ASN A 68 -2.23 5.86 -9.17
N GLY A 69 -2.12 4.54 -8.99
CA GLY A 69 -2.34 3.88 -7.71
C GLY A 69 -1.37 4.39 -6.65
N ARG A 70 -0.07 4.46 -6.96
CA ARG A 70 0.93 5.03 -6.07
C ARG A 70 0.62 6.48 -5.68
N ARG A 71 0.23 7.32 -6.66
CA ARG A 71 -0.14 8.72 -6.39
C ARG A 71 -1.33 8.81 -5.45
N ASN A 72 -2.38 8.02 -5.70
CA ASN A 72 -3.60 8.02 -4.89
C ASN A 72 -3.35 7.50 -3.48
N LEU A 73 -2.56 6.42 -3.35
CA LEU A 73 -2.13 5.89 -2.06
C LEU A 73 -1.36 6.94 -1.26
N LYS A 74 -0.39 7.63 -1.87
CA LYS A 74 0.32 8.71 -1.19
C LYS A 74 -0.63 9.79 -0.66
N ILE A 75 -1.53 10.29 -1.51
CA ILE A 75 -2.49 11.33 -1.12
C ILE A 75 -3.39 10.86 0.02
N CYS A 76 -3.86 9.61 -0.02
CA CYS A 76 -4.69 9.05 1.03
C CYS A 76 -3.91 8.86 2.34
N MET A 77 -2.72 8.27 2.28
CA MET A 77 -1.86 8.05 3.45
C MET A 77 -1.47 9.37 4.11
N ASP A 78 -1.04 10.37 3.33
CA ASP A 78 -0.69 11.70 3.85
C ASP A 78 -1.89 12.32 4.60
N LYS A 79 -3.12 12.14 4.10
CA LYS A 79 -4.34 12.59 4.79
C LYS A 79 -4.56 11.83 6.09
N GLN A 80 -4.47 10.49 6.09
CA GLN A 80 -4.66 9.70 7.30
C GLN A 80 -3.63 10.04 8.39
N MET A 81 -2.36 10.23 8.01
CA MET A 81 -1.30 10.61 8.94
C MET A 81 -1.42 12.06 9.44
N SER A 82 -2.03 12.96 8.67
CA SER A 82 -2.26 14.36 9.08
C SER A 82 -3.49 14.57 9.97
N ILE A 83 -4.37 13.56 10.08
CA ILE A 83 -5.60 13.63 10.88
C ILE A 83 -5.36 13.11 12.32
N ASN A 84 -4.23 12.44 12.57
CA ASN A 84 -3.81 11.95 13.88
C ASN A 84 -2.88 12.92 14.61
#